data_AF-A0A7S3S797-F1
#
_entry.id   AF-A0A7S3S797-F1
#
_cell.length_a   1.000
_cell.length_b   1.000
_cell.length_c   1.000
_cell.angle_alpha   90.00
_cell.angle_beta   90.00
_cell.angle_gamma   90.00
#
_symmetry.space_group_name_H-M   'P 1'
#
loop_
_entity.id
_entity.type
_entity.pdbx_description
1 polymer ?
#
loop_
_entity_poly.entity_id
_entity_poly.type
_entity_poly.pdbx_seq_one_letter_code
_entity_poly.pdbx_strand_id
1 'polypeptide(L)'
;KLAAVPELLDKVQWLGKGPHENYPDRCTGARFGLHTAREEELFTPYLVPSENGHRCGTVWLALSAADGIGLSISSNQPFGWSAMRHDASSLASAAHPSDLKPEEHATICIDHKMMGVGGDISWGRAVRQEYLVPKGRHTWSVSLTPLLHTPRVPPDAVCDFEAEPALTSYAQ
;
A
#
# COMPACT_ATOMS: atom_id res chain seq x y z
N LYS A 1 7.15 -7.32 -5.85
CA LYS A 1 6.29 -8.28 -5.12
C LYS A 1 7.17 -9.22 -4.32
N LEU A 2 6.81 -9.49 -3.09
CA LEU A 2 7.46 -10.45 -2.20
C LEU A 2 6.40 -11.45 -1.75
N ALA A 3 6.77 -12.73 -1.67
CA ALA A 3 5.97 -13.73 -0.98
C ALA A 3 6.46 -13.82 0.47
N ALA A 4 5.54 -13.86 1.42
CA ALA A 4 5.85 -14.00 2.84
C ALA A 4 4.98 -15.08 3.48
N VAL A 5 5.53 -15.71 4.52
CA VAL A 5 4.72 -16.56 5.41
C VAL A 5 3.66 -15.68 6.11
N PRO A 6 2.39 -16.10 6.20
CA PRO A 6 1.32 -15.27 6.76
C PRO A 6 1.60 -14.79 8.19
N GLU A 7 2.35 -15.58 8.96
CA GLU A 7 2.77 -15.25 10.32
C GLU A 7 3.56 -13.94 10.38
N LEU A 8 4.25 -13.55 9.30
CA LEU A 8 4.97 -12.27 9.20
C LEU A 8 4.02 -11.05 9.24
N LEU A 9 2.71 -11.26 9.09
CA LEU A 9 1.68 -10.23 9.12
C LEU A 9 0.86 -10.24 10.43
N ASP A 10 1.34 -10.89 11.49
CA ASP A 10 0.72 -10.82 12.82
C ASP A 10 0.59 -9.36 13.29
N LYS A 11 1.65 -8.57 13.07
CA LYS A 11 1.64 -7.14 13.30
C LYS A 11 2.30 -6.39 12.15
N VAL A 12 1.52 -5.51 11.52
CA VAL A 12 1.98 -4.60 10.49
C VAL A 12 1.98 -3.18 11.03
N GLN A 13 3.09 -2.46 10.86
CA GLN A 13 3.24 -1.08 11.28
C GLN A 13 3.79 -0.25 10.12
N TRP A 14 3.28 0.96 9.92
CA TRP A 14 3.82 1.84 8.88
C TRP A 14 3.75 3.29 9.29
N LEU A 15 4.74 4.06 8.83
CA LEU A 15 4.72 5.52 8.87
C LEU A 15 4.34 5.99 7.46
N GLY A 16 3.14 6.53 7.31
CA GLY A 16 2.57 6.89 6.01
C GLY A 16 1.11 7.31 6.09
N LYS A 17 0.42 7.34 4.95
CA LYS A 17 -1.02 7.61 4.90
C LYS A 17 -1.82 6.39 5.36
N GLY A 18 -2.85 6.63 6.16
CA GLY A 18 -3.71 5.58 6.71
C GLY A 18 -4.80 6.11 7.65
N PRO A 19 -5.44 5.24 8.44
CA PRO A 19 -5.19 3.79 8.53
C PRO A 19 -5.84 2.97 7.40
N HIS A 20 -6.88 3.53 6.76
CA HIS A 20 -7.64 2.91 5.67
C HIS A 20 -6.86 2.90 4.35
N GLU A 21 -7.31 2.05 3.42
CA GLU A 21 -6.76 2.01 2.08
C GLU A 21 -6.88 3.34 1.36
N ASN A 22 -5.91 3.67 0.53
CA ASN A 22 -5.86 4.91 -0.21
C ASN A 22 -5.04 4.74 -1.48
N TYR A 23 -5.36 5.55 -2.49
CA TYR A 23 -4.75 5.54 -3.82
C TYR A 23 -4.30 6.95 -4.21
N PRO A 24 -3.40 7.13 -5.19
CA PRO A 24 -2.85 8.44 -5.53
C PRO A 24 -3.91 9.52 -5.75
N ASP A 25 -5.01 9.19 -6.43
CA ASP A 25 -6.14 10.08 -6.70
C ASP A 25 -7.25 10.08 -5.63
N ARG A 26 -7.08 9.29 -4.55
CA ARG A 26 -8.03 9.10 -3.46
C ARG A 26 -7.32 8.96 -2.11
N CYS A 27 -6.40 9.88 -1.80
CA CYS A 27 -5.59 9.80 -0.56
C CYS A 27 -5.66 11.04 0.34
N THR A 28 -6.46 12.05 0.00
CA THR A 28 -6.61 13.29 0.79
C THR A 28 -7.28 13.07 2.14
N GLY A 29 -8.16 12.06 2.25
CA GLY A 29 -8.80 11.66 3.51
C GLY A 29 -7.92 10.81 4.44
N ALA A 30 -6.77 10.32 3.95
CA ALA A 30 -5.88 9.46 4.71
C ALA A 30 -4.82 10.28 5.44
N ARG A 31 -4.79 10.18 6.77
CA ARG A 31 -3.88 10.97 7.61
C ARG A 31 -2.48 10.37 7.56
N PHE A 32 -1.47 11.23 7.40
CA PHE A 32 -0.08 10.82 7.59
C PHE A 32 0.22 10.62 9.08
N GLY A 33 0.78 9.48 9.44
CA GLY A 33 1.13 9.14 10.81
C GLY A 33 1.65 7.72 10.96
N LEU A 34 1.92 7.32 12.20
CA LEU A 34 2.23 5.93 12.54
C LEU A 34 0.92 5.16 12.72
N HIS A 35 0.77 4.10 11.94
CA HIS A 35 -0.40 3.23 11.96
C HIS A 35 0.01 1.78 12.24
N THR A 36 -0.95 1.00 12.73
CA THR A 36 -0.81 -0.44 12.97
C THR A 36 -2.06 -1.17 12.50
N ALA A 37 -1.88 -2.37 11.96
CA ALA A 37 -2.94 -3.26 11.53
C ALA A 37 -2.49 -4.73 11.65
N ARG A 38 -3.44 -5.64 11.74
CA ARG A 38 -3.27 -7.07 11.49
C ARG A 38 -3.57 -7.40 10.03
N GLU A 39 -3.16 -8.58 9.58
CA GLU A 39 -3.43 -9.09 8.22
C GLU A 39 -4.89 -8.91 7.78
N GLU A 40 -5.85 -9.29 8.64
CA GLU A 40 -7.29 -9.20 8.37
C GLU A 40 -7.81 -7.77 8.17
N GLU A 41 -7.13 -6.77 8.72
CA GLU A 41 -7.50 -5.34 8.61
C GLU A 41 -6.94 -4.67 7.35
N LEU A 42 -6.05 -5.36 6.63
CA LEU A 42 -5.42 -4.85 5.41
C LEU A 42 -6.25 -5.13 4.15
N PHE A 43 -7.20 -6.06 4.23
CA PHE A 43 -8.07 -6.47 3.13
C PHE A 43 -9.43 -5.78 3.19
N THR A 44 -9.87 -5.22 2.06
CA THR A 44 -11.21 -4.64 1.93
C THR A 44 -12.12 -5.59 1.13
N PRO A 45 -13.17 -6.17 1.74
CA PRO A 45 -14.04 -7.16 1.09
C PRO A 45 -15.06 -6.52 0.16
N TYR A 46 -14.61 -6.01 -0.99
CA TYR A 46 -15.49 -5.47 -2.03
C TYR A 46 -16.47 -6.53 -2.56
N LEU A 47 -17.69 -6.10 -2.92
CA LEU A 47 -18.74 -6.98 -3.43
C LEU A 47 -18.33 -7.72 -4.70
N VAL A 48 -17.63 -7.02 -5.60
CA VAL A 48 -16.92 -7.65 -6.73
C VAL A 48 -15.44 -7.58 -6.36
N PRO A 49 -14.77 -8.73 -6.13
CA PRO A 49 -13.35 -8.76 -5.85
C PRO A 49 -12.55 -7.94 -6.86
N SER A 50 -11.63 -7.13 -6.35
CA SER A 50 -10.83 -6.18 -7.12
C SER A 50 -9.60 -5.76 -6.30
N GLU A 51 -8.66 -5.07 -6.94
CA GLU A 51 -7.51 -4.44 -6.27
C GLU A 51 -7.98 -3.64 -5.05
N ASN A 52 -7.37 -3.88 -3.90
CA ASN A 52 -7.70 -3.24 -2.62
C ASN A 52 -6.47 -3.16 -1.71
N GLY A 53 -6.61 -2.54 -0.54
CA GLY A 53 -5.61 -2.60 0.51
C GLY A 53 -4.36 -1.73 0.28
N HIS A 54 -4.31 -0.91 -0.77
CA HIS A 54 -3.16 -0.06 -1.04
C HIS A 54 -2.98 1.04 0.02
N ARG A 55 -1.73 1.39 0.35
CA ARG A 55 -1.36 2.48 1.26
C ARG A 55 -0.29 3.35 0.60
N CYS A 56 -0.61 4.59 0.26
CA CYS A 56 0.32 5.54 -0.36
C CYS A 56 1.21 6.27 0.65
N GLY A 57 2.29 6.88 0.13
CA GLY A 57 3.09 7.84 0.88
C GLY A 57 3.76 7.23 2.12
N THR A 58 4.07 5.94 2.07
CA THR A 58 4.76 5.23 3.15
C THR A 58 6.25 5.49 3.05
N VAL A 59 6.87 5.86 4.16
CA VAL A 59 8.33 6.06 4.26
C VAL A 59 9.01 4.90 4.98
N TRP A 60 8.24 4.20 5.82
CA TRP A 60 8.70 3.03 6.55
C TRP A 60 7.54 2.06 6.79
N LEU A 61 7.81 0.78 6.57
CA LEU A 61 6.92 -0.34 6.79
C LEU A 61 7.64 -1.42 7.59
N ALA A 62 7.00 -1.97 8.59
CA ALA A 62 7.45 -3.13 9.33
C ALA A 62 6.37 -4.21 9.36
N LEU A 63 6.80 -5.42 9.06
CA LEU A 63 6.02 -6.65 9.10
C LEU A 63 6.69 -7.55 10.13
N SER A 64 5.97 -8.01 11.14
CA SER A 64 6.54 -8.87 12.19
C SER A 64 5.58 -9.96 12.60
N ALA A 65 6.15 -11.12 12.93
CA ALA A 65 5.46 -12.18 13.62
C ALA A 65 5.22 -11.85 15.10
N ALA A 66 4.46 -12.71 15.78
CA ALA A 66 4.09 -12.53 17.19
C ALA A 66 5.29 -12.44 18.15
N ASP A 67 6.43 -13.04 17.77
CA ASP A 67 7.70 -12.97 18.52
C ASP A 67 8.50 -11.67 18.27
N GLY A 68 8.02 -10.80 17.38
CA GLY A 68 8.65 -9.54 17.00
C GLY A 68 9.75 -9.67 15.96
N ILE A 69 10.06 -10.88 15.47
CA ILE A 69 10.98 -11.09 14.35
C ILE A 69 10.24 -10.76 13.06
N GLY A 70 10.93 -10.10 12.12
CA GLY A 70 10.33 -9.83 10.82
C GLY A 70 11.19 -9.03 9.86
N LEU A 71 10.53 -8.16 9.12
CA LEU A 71 11.11 -7.41 8.01
C LEU A 71 10.71 -5.94 8.09
N SER A 72 11.71 -5.07 8.06
CA SER A 72 11.57 -3.63 7.85
C SER A 72 11.84 -3.31 6.39
N ILE A 73 11.03 -2.43 5.83
CA ILE A 73 11.10 -1.95 4.45
C ILE A 73 11.10 -0.42 4.50
N SER A 74 12.11 0.18 3.90
CA SER A 74 12.24 1.63 3.80
C SER A 74 12.76 2.03 2.42
N SER A 75 12.62 3.31 2.11
CA SER A 75 13.16 3.90 0.90
C SER A 75 13.49 5.37 1.14
N ASN A 76 14.34 5.92 0.27
CA ASN A 76 14.62 7.35 0.22
C ASN A 76 13.50 8.17 -0.43
N GLN A 77 12.50 7.52 -1.03
CA GLN A 77 11.30 8.16 -1.57
C GLN A 77 10.05 7.48 -0.99
N PRO A 78 8.96 8.22 -0.71
CA PRO A 78 7.71 7.61 -0.31
C PRO A 78 7.24 6.58 -1.34
N PHE A 79 6.73 5.45 -0.85
CA PHE A 79 6.28 4.33 -1.67
C PHE A 79 4.86 3.91 -1.32
N GLY A 80 4.25 3.17 -2.23
CA GLY A 80 2.98 2.48 -2.03
C GLY A 80 3.20 1.04 -1.61
N TRP A 81 2.28 0.47 -0.85
CA TRP A 81 2.31 -0.96 -0.55
C TRP A 81 0.92 -1.56 -0.31
N SER A 82 0.82 -2.88 -0.41
CA SER A 82 -0.30 -3.69 0.06
C SER A 82 0.21 -5.05 0.54
N ALA A 83 -0.52 -5.70 1.44
CA ALA A 83 -0.21 -7.04 1.91
C ALA A 83 -1.50 -7.83 2.17
N MET A 84 -1.67 -8.97 1.52
CA MET A 84 -2.86 -9.82 1.65
C MET A 84 -2.61 -11.25 1.16
N ARG A 85 -3.48 -12.19 1.56
CA ARG A 85 -3.44 -13.60 1.14
C ARG A 85 -4.23 -13.90 -0.13
N HIS A 86 -4.39 -12.89 -0.99
CA HIS A 86 -5.02 -13.05 -2.30
C HIS A 86 -4.14 -12.36 -3.34
N ASP A 87 -3.63 -13.11 -4.31
CA ASP A 87 -2.91 -12.49 -5.42
C ASP A 87 -3.84 -11.70 -6.36
N ALA A 88 -3.25 -10.83 -7.17
CA ALA A 88 -3.99 -9.97 -8.09
C ALA A 88 -4.78 -10.77 -9.16
N SER A 89 -4.30 -11.96 -9.53
CA SER A 89 -4.99 -12.84 -10.48
C SER A 89 -6.25 -13.45 -9.89
N SER A 90 -6.20 -13.86 -8.62
CA SER A 90 -7.31 -14.40 -7.84
C SER A 90 -8.39 -13.34 -7.70
N LEU A 91 -8.02 -12.13 -7.31
CA LEU A 91 -8.94 -10.99 -7.24
C LEU A 91 -9.57 -10.66 -8.60
N ALA A 92 -8.80 -10.70 -9.69
CA ALA A 92 -9.31 -10.38 -11.02
C ALA A 92 -10.23 -11.45 -11.63
N SER A 93 -10.13 -12.70 -11.17
CA SER A 93 -10.90 -13.83 -11.69
C SER A 93 -12.14 -14.17 -10.87
N ALA A 94 -12.18 -13.78 -9.60
CA ALA A 94 -13.32 -14.00 -8.71
C ALA A 94 -14.51 -13.08 -9.04
N ALA A 95 -15.71 -13.66 -9.16
CA ALA A 95 -16.93 -12.88 -9.38
C ALA A 95 -17.57 -12.46 -8.06
N HIS A 96 -17.38 -13.26 -7.01
CA HIS A 96 -17.94 -13.06 -5.68
C HIS A 96 -16.88 -13.26 -4.59
N PRO A 97 -17.02 -12.64 -3.41
CA PRO A 97 -16.08 -12.83 -2.30
C PRO A 97 -15.97 -14.28 -1.84
N SER A 98 -17.03 -15.07 -1.99
CA SER A 98 -17.05 -16.51 -1.70
C SER A 98 -16.14 -17.35 -2.60
N ASP A 99 -15.74 -16.81 -3.77
CA ASP A 99 -14.87 -17.50 -4.71
C ASP A 99 -13.39 -17.35 -4.30
N LEU A 100 -13.09 -16.36 -3.45
CA LEU A 100 -11.73 -16.11 -2.96
C LEU A 100 -11.33 -17.16 -1.94
N LYS A 101 -10.16 -17.77 -2.17
CA LYS A 101 -9.51 -18.67 -1.23
C LYS A 101 -8.21 -18.03 -0.77
N PRO A 102 -8.00 -17.88 0.55
CA PRO A 102 -6.72 -17.40 1.07
C PRO A 102 -5.60 -18.35 0.65
N GLU A 103 -4.50 -17.79 0.16
CA GLU A 103 -3.31 -18.53 -0.22
C GLU A 103 -2.48 -18.94 1.00
N GLU A 104 -1.62 -19.94 0.85
CA GLU A 104 -0.71 -20.38 1.92
C GLU A 104 0.34 -19.32 2.28
N HIS A 105 0.57 -18.35 1.40
CA HIS A 105 1.47 -17.23 1.61
C HIS A 105 0.71 -15.90 1.47
N ALA A 106 1.24 -14.86 2.10
CA ALA A 106 0.82 -13.50 1.84
C ALA A 106 1.64 -12.90 0.70
N THR A 107 0.98 -12.19 -0.20
CA THR A 107 1.62 -11.37 -1.23
C THR A 107 1.79 -9.96 -0.69
N ILE A 108 3.03 -9.46 -0.69
CA ILE A 108 3.37 -8.08 -0.36
C ILE A 108 3.79 -7.36 -1.64
N CYS A 109 3.04 -6.32 -2.00
CA CYS A 109 3.38 -5.42 -3.09
C CYS A 109 4.08 -4.19 -2.51
N ILE A 110 5.24 -3.84 -3.09
CA ILE A 110 6.00 -2.64 -2.76
C ILE A 110 6.20 -1.89 -4.08
N ASP A 111 5.58 -0.72 -4.18
CA ASP A 111 5.39 -0.01 -5.44
C ASP A 111 6.05 1.38 -5.36
N HIS A 112 6.96 1.66 -6.29
CA HIS A 112 7.49 3.02 -6.46
C HIS A 112 6.37 4.00 -6.85
N LYS A 113 5.54 3.57 -7.80
CA LYS A 113 4.42 4.33 -8.34
C LYS A 113 3.26 3.39 -8.62
N MET A 114 2.06 3.86 -8.31
CA MET A 114 0.79 3.22 -8.63
C MET A 114 -0.04 4.21 -9.45
N MET A 115 -0.89 3.70 -10.33
CA MET A 115 -1.86 4.55 -11.03
C MET A 115 -3.04 4.86 -10.11
N GLY A 116 -3.68 6.01 -10.31
CA GLY A 116 -4.97 6.31 -9.68
C GLY A 116 -6.08 5.29 -10.06
N VAL A 117 -7.16 5.28 -9.28
CA VAL A 117 -8.33 4.43 -9.52
C VAL A 117 -9.21 4.98 -10.64
N GLY A 118 -9.29 6.32 -10.75
CA GLY A 118 -10.20 7.05 -11.63
C GLY A 118 -11.59 7.16 -11.03
N GLY A 119 -12.62 7.18 -11.90
CA GLY A 119 -14.02 7.11 -11.49
C GLY A 119 -14.90 8.29 -11.93
N ASP A 120 -14.38 9.21 -12.74
CA ASP A 120 -15.16 10.33 -13.30
C ASP A 120 -16.33 9.82 -14.19
N ILE A 121 -16.19 8.64 -14.78
CA ILE A 121 -17.26 7.92 -15.49
C ILE A 121 -17.31 6.47 -15.01
N SER A 122 -18.52 5.88 -14.97
CA SER A 122 -18.73 4.52 -14.43
C SER A 122 -18.53 3.40 -15.46
N TRP A 123 -18.23 3.71 -16.73
CA TRP A 123 -18.05 2.74 -17.83
C TRP A 123 -16.68 2.83 -18.51
N GLY A 124 -15.63 3.25 -17.79
CA GLY A 124 -14.28 3.32 -18.33
C GLY A 124 -13.21 3.52 -17.27
N ARG A 125 -11.95 3.48 -17.70
CA ARG A 125 -10.76 3.75 -16.86
C ARG A 125 -10.32 5.20 -17.05
N ALA A 126 -11.18 6.14 -16.67
CA ALA A 126 -10.89 7.56 -16.73
C ALA A 126 -10.07 7.99 -15.50
N VAL A 127 -8.76 7.71 -15.54
CA VAL A 127 -7.80 8.24 -14.57
C VAL A 127 -7.26 9.56 -15.12
N ARG A 128 -7.26 10.62 -14.30
CA ARG A 128 -6.73 11.92 -14.72
C ARG A 128 -5.22 11.83 -14.97
N GLN A 129 -4.72 12.66 -15.89
CA GLN A 129 -3.36 12.58 -16.41
C GLN A 129 -2.30 12.69 -15.30
N GLU A 130 -2.55 13.49 -14.27
CA GLU A 130 -1.67 13.67 -13.11
C GLU A 130 -1.52 12.41 -12.25
N TYR A 131 -2.44 11.45 -12.34
CA TYR A 131 -2.42 10.19 -11.59
C TYR A 131 -2.06 8.98 -12.46
N LEU A 132 -1.64 9.20 -13.71
CA LEU A 132 -1.05 8.16 -14.54
C LEU A 132 0.44 8.01 -14.23
N VAL A 133 0.93 6.78 -14.26
CA VAL A 133 2.38 6.53 -14.24
C VAL A 133 2.96 6.89 -15.62
N PRO A 134 3.86 7.88 -15.73
CA PRO A 134 4.39 8.28 -17.03
C PRO A 134 5.14 7.15 -17.72
N LYS A 135 5.02 7.05 -19.05
CA LYS A 135 5.87 6.14 -19.82
C LYS A 135 7.33 6.58 -19.73
N GLY A 136 8.24 5.63 -19.60
CA GLY A 136 9.67 5.90 -19.54
C GLY A 136 10.38 5.06 -18.49
N ARG A 137 11.67 5.33 -18.29
CA ARG A 137 12.47 4.67 -17.26
C ARG A 137 12.23 5.34 -15.92
N HIS A 138 11.84 4.55 -14.93
CA HIS A 138 11.81 4.95 -13.52
C HIS A 138 12.92 4.20 -12.79
N THR A 139 13.60 4.88 -11.88
CA THR A 139 14.64 4.29 -11.04
C THR A 139 14.33 4.61 -9.60
N TRP A 140 14.35 3.57 -8.77
CA TRP A 140 13.99 3.62 -7.38
C TRP A 140 14.70 2.52 -6.63
N SER A 141 14.91 2.71 -5.34
CA SER A 141 15.57 1.74 -4.47
C SER A 141 14.76 1.54 -3.21
N VAL A 142 14.77 0.31 -2.72
CA VAL A 142 14.15 -0.10 -1.47
C VAL A 142 15.18 -0.87 -0.65
N SER A 143 15.17 -0.64 0.66
CA SER A 143 16.01 -1.35 1.62
C SER A 143 15.15 -2.34 2.39
N LEU A 144 15.61 -3.59 2.44
CA LEU A 144 15.00 -4.67 3.20
C LEU A 144 15.94 -4.99 4.36
N THR A 145 15.47 -4.83 5.59
CA THR A 145 16.29 -5.01 6.79
C THR A 145 15.59 -5.98 7.74
N PRO A 146 16.27 -7.05 8.18
CA PRO A 146 15.72 -7.94 9.21
C PRO A 146 15.38 -7.18 10.49
N LEU A 147 14.23 -7.48 11.08
CA LEU A 147 13.84 -7.04 12.41
C LEU A 147 14.04 -8.21 13.38
N LEU A 148 14.81 -8.00 14.44
CA LEU A 148 15.11 -9.02 15.46
C LEU A 148 14.31 -8.82 16.76
N HIS A 149 13.59 -7.71 16.86
CA HIS A 149 12.82 -7.28 18.02
C HIS A 149 11.82 -6.21 17.58
N THR A 150 10.90 -5.86 18.48
CA THR A 150 9.78 -4.94 18.23
C THR A 150 10.19 -3.74 17.36
N PRO A 151 9.42 -3.45 16.28
CA PRO A 151 9.78 -2.42 15.34
C PRO A 151 9.91 -1.05 16.02
N ARG A 152 11.04 -0.38 15.83
CA ARG A 152 11.17 1.06 16.10
C ARG A 152 11.19 1.77 14.76
N VAL A 153 10.45 2.89 14.68
CA VAL A 153 10.55 3.78 13.52
C VAL A 153 12.02 4.22 13.39
N PRO A 154 12.65 4.08 12.21
CA PRO A 154 14.02 4.50 12.00
C PRO A 154 14.17 6.00 12.31
N PRO A 155 15.24 6.44 13.01
CA PRO A 155 15.46 7.85 13.33
C PRO A 155 15.52 8.75 12.09
N ASP A 156 15.86 8.16 10.94
CA ASP A 156 16.05 8.77 9.61
C ASP A 156 14.83 8.62 8.69
N ALA A 157 13.71 8.06 9.16
CA ALA A 157 12.49 7.87 8.36
C ALA A 157 11.75 9.19 7.99
N VAL A 158 12.38 10.34 8.19
CA VAL A 158 11.86 11.64 7.77
C VAL A 158 12.31 11.87 6.33
N CYS A 159 11.47 11.50 5.36
CA CYS A 159 11.60 12.00 4.00
C CYS A 159 11.00 13.41 3.94
N ASP A 160 11.68 14.34 3.29
CA ASP A 160 11.11 15.65 2.94
C ASP A 160 9.83 15.40 2.13
N PHE A 161 8.68 15.62 2.78
CA PHE A 161 7.39 15.52 2.14
C PHE A 161 7.21 16.80 1.32
N GLU A 162 7.61 16.79 0.05
CA GLU A 162 7.12 17.81 -0.87
C GLU A 162 5.61 17.61 -0.94
N ALA A 163 4.88 18.50 -0.25
CA ALA A 163 3.43 18.58 -0.36
C ALA A 163 3.11 18.69 -1.86
N GLU A 164 2.27 17.78 -2.37
CA GLU A 164 1.70 17.96 -3.71
C GLU A 164 1.16 19.38 -3.83
N PRO A 165 1.34 20.05 -4.99
CA PRO A 165 0.82 21.39 -5.17
C PRO A 165 -0.69 21.36 -4.94
N ALA A 166 -1.14 22.04 -3.89
CA ALA A 166 -2.54 22.21 -3.59
C ALA A 166 -3.23 22.76 -4.86
N LEU A 167 -4.22 22.01 -5.35
CA LEU A 167 -5.09 22.42 -6.45
C LEU A 167 -5.83 23.71 -6.04
N THR A 168 -5.21 24.84 -6.33
CA THR A 168 -5.85 26.16 -6.23
C THR A 168 -6.39 26.50 -7.62
N SER A 169 -7.48 25.86 -8.04
CA SER A 169 -8.33 26.35 -9.15
C SER A 169 -9.62 25.55 -9.31
N TYR A 170 -10.51 25.62 -8.31
CA TYR A 170 -11.95 25.47 -8.56
C TYR A 170 -12.69 26.53 -7.75
N ALA A 171 -12.58 27.76 -8.22
CA ALA A 171 -13.46 28.86 -7.87
C ALA A 171 -13.40 29.92 -8.99
N GLN A 172 -14.02 29.63 -10.13
CA GLN A 172 -14.65 30.60 -11.04
C GLN A 172 -15.81 29.92 -11.77
#